data_AF-A0A528IS64-F1
#
_entry.id   AF-A0A528IS64-F1
#
_cell.length_a   1.000
_cell.length_b   1.000
_cell.length_c   1.000
_cell.angle_alpha   90.00
_cell.angle_beta   90.00
_cell.angle_gamma   90.00
#
_symmetry.space_group_name_H-M   'P 1'
#
loop_
_entity.id
_entity.type
_entity.pdbx_description
1 polymer ?
#
loop_
_entity_poly.entity_id
_entity_poly.type
_entity_poly.pdbx_seq_one_letter_code
_entity_poly.pdbx_strand_id
1 'polypeptide(L)'
;FEEWRDTVLEEEEREQHKLGRQIVREEHWLRYGVTARRKRNMRRLGELQTMRQRFRGHRGAEGAATMVASDAAESGKLVIEAKNIEKSFGDLTVVKGFSTRIQRGDRVGLVGPNGAGKTTLLKMLTGELKPDSGTVRLGTNLEIATLDQKREAVDPQETLAQYLTDGRGENLVINGEQRHVVSYMKDFLFKPEQARTPVRELSGGERARLLLARVLARPANLLVLDEPTNDLDMETLELLQELVAGFAGTVILVSHDRDFLDRTVTSLIAPGGGGRWIEYAGGYSDMLAQRGGTRLDDRKARPKAET
;
A
#
# COMPACT_ATOMS: atom_id res chain seq x y z
N PHE A 1 29.98 19.68 28.82
CA PHE A 1 28.63 19.08 28.68
C PHE A 1 28.12 19.26 27.27
N GLU A 2 28.27 20.46 26.69
CA GLU A 2 27.94 20.74 25.28
C GLU A 2 28.87 20.02 24.29
N GLU A 3 30.19 20.07 24.46
CA GLU A 3 31.12 19.33 23.58
C GLU A 3 30.86 17.81 23.56
N TRP A 4 30.47 17.22 24.70
CA TRP A 4 30.14 15.79 24.78
C TRP A 4 28.82 15.48 24.06
N ARG A 5 27.81 16.35 24.19
CA ARG A 5 26.54 16.24 23.45
C ARG A 5 26.76 16.36 21.95
N ASP A 6 27.54 17.33 21.51
CA ASP A 6 27.79 17.59 20.10
C ASP A 6 28.62 16.45 19.48
N THR A 7 29.57 15.89 20.23
CA THR A 7 30.29 14.67 19.81
C THR A 7 29.35 13.47 19.68
N VAL A 8 28.41 13.28 20.61
CA VAL A 8 27.42 12.19 20.56
C VAL A 8 26.46 12.35 19.38
N LEU A 9 26.00 13.58 19.09
CA LEU A 9 25.13 13.86 17.93
C LEU A 9 25.86 13.65 16.60
N GLU A 10 27.11 14.09 16.47
CA GLU A 10 27.93 13.84 15.29
C GLU A 10 28.21 12.34 15.09
N GLU A 11 28.43 11.60 16.18
CA GLU A 11 28.57 10.14 16.13
C GLU A 11 27.27 9.47 15.67
N GLU A 12 26.12 9.87 16.21
CA GLU A 12 24.79 9.37 15.81
C GLU A 12 24.48 9.66 14.33
N GLU A 13 24.73 10.87 13.85
CA GLU A 13 24.56 11.24 12.43
C GLU A 13 25.47 10.39 11.53
N ARG A 14 26.71 10.15 11.96
CA ARG A 14 27.66 9.35 11.20
C ARG A 14 27.24 7.87 11.17
N GLU A 15 26.64 7.35 12.23
CA GLU A 15 26.06 6.01 12.26
C GLU A 15 24.82 5.89 11.35
N GLN A 16 23.92 6.87 11.37
CA GLN A 16 22.78 6.91 10.46
C GLN A 16 23.21 6.98 8.99
N HIS A 17 24.19 7.82 8.68
CA HIS A 17 24.70 7.93 7.32
C HIS A 17 25.42 6.67 6.84
N LYS A 18 26.03 5.90 7.75
CA LYS A 18 26.58 4.56 7.44
C LYS A 18 25.46 3.55 7.18
N LEU A 19 24.41 3.55 8.02
CA LEU A 19 23.26 2.65 7.89
C LEU A 19 22.50 2.88 6.57
N GLY A 20 22.26 4.15 6.20
CA GLY A 20 21.62 4.51 4.93
C GLY A 20 22.41 4.02 3.71
N ARG A 21 23.74 4.19 3.70
CA ARG A 21 24.61 3.69 2.62
C ARG A 21 24.62 2.16 2.54
N GLN A 22 24.48 1.47 3.67
CA GLN A 22 24.39 0.02 3.72
C GLN A 22 23.06 -0.49 3.15
N ILE A 23 21.95 0.21 3.41
CA ILE A 23 20.63 -0.09 2.84
C ILE A 23 20.67 0.02 1.31
N VAL A 24 21.18 1.13 0.76
CA VAL A 24 21.27 1.36 -0.70
C VAL A 24 22.09 0.26 -1.39
N ARG A 25 23.21 -0.15 -0.77
CA ARG A 25 24.06 -1.22 -1.31
C ARG A 25 23.35 -2.57 -1.35
N GLU A 26 22.61 -2.91 -0.31
CA GLU A 26 21.88 -4.18 -0.22
C GLU A 26 20.66 -4.20 -1.14
N GLU A 27 19.99 -3.06 -1.34
CA GLU A 27 18.92 -2.87 -2.33
C GLU A 27 19.43 -3.06 -3.76
N HIS A 28 20.58 -2.48 -4.10
CA HIS A 28 21.22 -2.66 -5.39
C HIS A 28 21.59 -4.14 -5.63
N TRP A 29 22.07 -4.84 -4.60
CA TRP A 29 22.36 -6.28 -4.67
C TRP A 29 21.10 -7.12 -4.90
N LEU A 30 19.98 -6.80 -4.23
CA LEU A 30 18.69 -7.47 -4.47
C LEU A 30 18.19 -7.28 -5.90
N ARG A 31 18.36 -6.08 -6.46
CA ARG A 31 17.87 -5.70 -7.79
C ARG A 31 18.68 -6.31 -8.93
N TYR A 32 20.00 -6.46 -8.77
CA TYR A 32 20.90 -6.85 -9.87
C TYR A 32 21.76 -8.10 -9.61
N GLY A 33 21.81 -8.62 -8.38
CA GLY A 33 22.78 -9.63 -7.95
C GLY A 33 22.21 -10.99 -7.55
N VAL A 34 20.89 -11.18 -7.61
CA VAL A 34 20.23 -12.39 -7.08
C VAL A 34 20.19 -13.51 -8.12
N THR A 35 21.14 -14.44 -8.05
CA THR A 35 21.06 -15.74 -8.74
C THR A 35 20.51 -16.81 -7.78
N ALA A 36 19.28 -17.27 -8.08
CA ALA A 36 18.58 -18.51 -7.70
C ALA A 36 18.92 -19.34 -6.42
N ARG A 37 19.52 -18.78 -5.35
CA ARG A 37 19.74 -19.50 -4.06
C ARG A 37 18.82 -19.00 -2.94
N ARG A 38 17.61 -19.57 -2.89
CA ARG A 38 16.46 -19.14 -2.06
C ARG A 38 16.74 -18.97 -0.55
N LYS A 39 17.51 -19.85 0.11
CA LYS A 39 17.62 -19.84 1.60
C LYS A 39 18.52 -18.74 2.18
N ARG A 40 19.58 -18.33 1.48
CA ARG A 40 20.52 -17.28 1.96
C ARG A 40 20.01 -15.87 1.63
N ASN A 41 19.24 -15.75 0.55
CA ASN A 41 18.67 -14.49 0.08
C ASN A 41 17.53 -14.01 0.99
N MET A 42 16.74 -14.93 1.56
CA MET A 42 15.68 -14.59 2.52
C MET A 42 16.22 -14.01 3.84
N ARG A 43 17.36 -14.50 4.35
CA ARG A 43 17.98 -13.95 5.56
C ARG A 43 18.50 -12.52 5.33
N ARG A 44 19.12 -12.27 4.18
CA ARG A 44 19.59 -10.92 3.80
C ARG A 44 18.44 -9.94 3.58
N LEU A 45 17.31 -10.40 3.03
CA LEU A 45 16.11 -9.58 2.91
C LEU A 45 15.55 -9.18 4.28
N GLY A 46 15.50 -10.11 5.24
CA GLY A 46 15.09 -9.80 6.62
C GLY A 46 16.07 -8.86 7.35
N GLU A 47 17.37 -9.03 7.11
CA GLU A 47 18.41 -8.11 7.63
C GLU A 47 18.25 -6.70 7.02
N LEU A 48 17.93 -6.59 5.72
CA LEU A 48 17.61 -5.32 5.06
C LEU A 48 16.36 -4.65 5.61
N GLN A 49 15.29 -5.41 5.84
CA GLN A 49 14.07 -4.91 6.45
C GLN A 49 14.33 -4.40 7.88
N THR A 50 15.15 -5.12 8.66
CA THR A 50 15.55 -4.69 10.00
C THR A 50 16.39 -3.40 9.96
N MET A 51 17.32 -3.28 9.00
CA MET A 51 18.10 -2.05 8.80
C MET A 51 17.20 -0.87 8.44
N ARG A 52 16.23 -1.07 7.53
CA ARG A 52 15.23 -0.05 7.17
C ARG A 52 14.36 0.38 8.36
N GLN A 53 13.94 -0.57 9.20
CA GLN A 53 13.15 -0.26 10.39
C GLN A 53 13.95 0.56 11.41
N ARG A 54 15.23 0.22 11.63
CA ARG A 54 16.13 0.97 12.51
C ARG A 54 16.41 2.38 11.99
N PHE A 55 16.59 2.52 10.68
CA PHE A 55 16.75 3.83 10.03
C PHE A 55 15.49 4.69 10.17
N ARG A 56 14.30 4.10 10.01
CA ARG A 56 13.00 4.80 10.15
C ARG A 56 12.62 5.09 11.61
N GLY A 57 13.06 4.25 12.54
CA GLY A 57 12.75 4.37 13.97
C GLY A 57 13.70 5.31 14.74
N HIS A 58 14.78 5.77 14.11
CA HIS A 58 15.68 6.73 14.71
C HIS A 58 15.02 8.11 14.77
N ARG A 59 14.53 8.47 15.96
CA ARG A 59 14.16 9.83 16.34
C ARG A 59 15.34 10.38 17.13
N GLY A 60 16.01 11.40 16.59
CA GLY A 60 17.07 12.11 17.31
C GLY A 60 16.56 12.69 18.63
N ALA A 61 17.48 12.94 19.56
CA ALA A 61 17.17 13.61 20.81
C ALA A 61 16.82 15.09 20.56
N GLU A 62 15.98 15.62 21.47
CA GLU A 62 15.40 16.97 21.52
C GLU A 62 14.12 17.16 20.67
N GLY A 63 12.94 17.48 21.22
CA GLY A 63 12.64 18.08 22.52
C GLY A 63 11.77 19.33 22.32
N ALA A 64 10.46 19.13 22.16
CA ALA A 64 9.37 20.10 22.38
C ALA A 64 9.31 21.47 21.64
N ALA A 65 10.32 21.93 20.89
CA ALA A 65 10.29 23.25 20.24
C ALA A 65 10.22 23.25 18.69
N THR A 66 10.35 22.09 18.03
CA THR A 66 10.42 21.99 16.56
C THR A 66 9.15 21.42 15.92
N MET A 67 7.99 21.68 16.52
CA MET A 67 6.69 21.14 16.04
C MET A 67 6.12 21.90 14.82
N VAL A 68 6.67 23.06 14.45
CA VAL A 68 6.08 23.90 13.37
C VAL A 68 6.82 23.74 12.03
N ALA A 69 8.14 23.49 12.05
CA ALA A 69 8.95 23.38 10.82
C ALA A 69 9.04 21.94 10.26
N SER A 70 8.96 20.93 11.13
CA SER A 70 8.96 19.51 10.73
C SER A 70 7.62 19.07 10.13
N ASP A 71 6.51 19.63 10.61
CA ASP A 71 5.16 19.37 10.09
C ASP A 71 5.01 19.81 8.63
N ALA A 72 5.67 20.89 8.20
CA ALA A 72 5.61 21.36 6.81
C ALA A 72 6.36 20.44 5.84
N ALA A 73 7.54 19.94 6.24
CA ALA A 73 8.33 19.01 5.44
C ALA A 73 7.74 17.58 5.43
N GLU A 74 7.17 17.13 6.55
CA GLU A 74 6.46 15.85 6.64
C GLU A 74 5.07 15.87 5.99
N SER A 75 4.37 17.01 5.98
CA SER A 75 3.06 17.17 5.32
C SER A 75 3.12 16.91 3.82
N GLY A 76 4.26 17.15 3.18
CA GLY A 76 4.45 16.85 1.75
C GLY A 76 4.59 15.35 1.44
N LYS A 77 4.96 14.54 2.43
CA LYS A 77 5.10 13.07 2.30
C LYS A 77 3.94 12.29 2.90
N LEU A 78 3.17 12.92 3.79
CA LEU A 78 2.02 12.30 4.42
C LEU A 78 0.89 12.10 3.40
N VAL A 79 0.33 10.89 3.37
CA VAL A 79 -0.84 10.55 2.56
C VAL A 79 -2.06 10.36 3.44
N ILE A 80 -1.98 9.53 4.48
CA ILE A 80 -3.05 9.34 5.45
C ILE A 80 -2.44 9.26 6.85
N GLU A 81 -3.01 10.00 7.80
CA GLU A 81 -2.74 9.83 9.22
C GLU A 81 -4.06 9.54 9.94
N ALA A 82 -4.16 8.37 10.57
CA ALA A 82 -5.26 8.02 11.45
C ALA A 82 -4.74 7.93 12.89
N LYS A 83 -5.41 8.62 13.81
CA LYS A 83 -5.06 8.64 15.23
C LYS A 83 -6.27 8.22 16.06
N ASN A 84 -6.11 7.09 16.76
CA ASN A 84 -7.06 6.49 17.68
C ASN A 84 -8.49 6.44 17.13
N ILE A 85 -8.64 6.04 15.87
CA ILE A 85 -9.94 6.02 15.21
C ILE A 85 -10.80 4.87 15.74
N GLU A 86 -12.08 5.17 15.95
CA GLU A 86 -13.07 4.19 16.39
C GLU A 86 -14.31 4.24 15.52
N LYS A 87 -14.93 3.07 15.31
CA LYS A 87 -16.21 2.95 14.62
C LYS A 87 -17.03 1.80 15.16
N SER A 88 -18.27 2.09 15.53
CA SER A 88 -19.25 1.09 15.94
C SER A 88 -20.56 1.24 15.18
N PHE A 89 -21.25 0.13 14.93
CA PHE A 89 -22.60 0.09 14.39
C PHE A 89 -23.50 -0.64 15.38
N GLY A 90 -24.30 0.11 16.15
CA GLY A 90 -24.99 -0.43 17.31
C GLY A 90 -23.98 -1.01 18.30
N ASP A 91 -24.21 -2.27 18.72
CA ASP A 91 -23.32 -2.97 19.66
C ASP A 91 -22.06 -3.56 18.99
N LEU A 92 -21.95 -3.50 17.66
CA LEU A 92 -20.82 -4.06 16.92
C LEU A 92 -19.70 -3.03 16.76
N THR A 93 -18.63 -3.16 17.55
CA THR A 93 -17.40 -2.39 17.35
C THR A 93 -16.58 -2.96 16.20
N VAL A 94 -16.44 -2.18 15.14
CA VAL A 94 -15.71 -2.57 13.91
C VAL A 94 -14.25 -2.13 13.96
N VAL A 95 -14.00 -0.93 14.48
CA VAL A 95 -12.64 -0.39 14.67
C VAL A 95 -12.54 0.19 16.08
N LYS A 96 -11.49 -0.19 16.81
CA LYS A 96 -11.24 0.23 18.20
C LYS A 96 -9.81 0.72 18.36
N GLY A 97 -9.65 2.00 18.68
CA GLY A 97 -8.37 2.66 18.96
C GLY A 97 -7.28 2.44 17.91
N PHE A 98 -7.62 2.39 16.62
CA PHE A 98 -6.64 2.12 15.57
C PHE A 98 -5.87 3.39 15.18
N SER A 99 -4.56 3.27 15.01
CA SER A 99 -3.70 4.36 14.53
C SER A 99 -2.76 3.83 13.46
N THR A 100 -2.58 4.59 12.39
CA THR A 100 -1.62 4.29 11.32
C THR A 100 -1.17 5.58 10.64
N ARG A 101 0.01 5.54 10.01
CA ARG A 101 0.55 6.64 9.23
C ARG A 101 1.06 6.09 7.90
N ILE A 102 0.37 6.47 6.83
CA ILE A 102 0.68 6.09 5.45
C ILE A 102 1.36 7.26 4.75
N GLN A 103 2.51 7.01 4.17
CA GLN A 103 3.33 7.98 3.46
C GLN A 103 3.32 7.70 1.95
N ARG A 104 3.80 8.67 1.18
CA ARG A 104 3.98 8.54 -0.27
C ARG A 104 4.90 7.36 -0.60
N GLY A 105 4.44 6.50 -1.52
CA GLY A 105 5.16 5.30 -1.95
C GLY A 105 4.93 4.07 -1.08
N ASP A 106 4.18 4.18 0.02
CA ASP A 106 3.77 3.02 0.80
C ASP A 106 2.76 2.17 0.02
N ARG A 107 2.87 0.86 0.20
CA ARG A 107 1.95 -0.14 -0.35
C ARG A 107 1.36 -0.90 0.81
N VAL A 108 0.13 -0.58 1.18
CA VAL A 108 -0.51 -1.08 2.39
C VAL A 108 -1.55 -2.12 2.01
N GLY A 109 -1.33 -3.36 2.43
CA GLY A 109 -2.32 -4.42 2.29
C GLY A 109 -3.35 -4.40 3.42
N LEU A 110 -4.61 -4.68 3.12
CA LEU A 110 -5.68 -4.91 4.08
C LEU A 110 -6.15 -6.36 3.93
N VAL A 111 -6.03 -7.16 4.98
CA VAL A 111 -6.46 -8.57 4.98
C VAL A 111 -7.37 -8.87 6.16
N GLY A 112 -8.29 -9.81 5.99
CA GLY A 112 -9.18 -10.26 7.05
C GLY A 112 -10.39 -11.00 6.50
N PRO A 113 -11.11 -11.78 7.33
CA PRO A 113 -12.31 -12.48 6.90
C PRO A 113 -13.40 -11.49 6.45
N ASN A 114 -14.32 -11.96 5.62
CA ASN A 114 -15.49 -11.18 5.23
C ASN A 114 -16.30 -10.79 6.48
N GLY A 115 -16.75 -9.53 6.52
CA GLY A 115 -17.42 -8.98 7.69
C GLY A 115 -16.48 -8.50 8.83
N ALA A 116 -15.16 -8.62 8.69
CA ALA A 116 -14.22 -8.06 9.68
C ALA A 116 -14.22 -6.53 9.75
N GLY A 117 -14.76 -5.86 8.72
CA GLY A 117 -14.79 -4.39 8.62
C GLY A 117 -13.73 -3.77 7.70
N LYS A 118 -13.12 -4.54 6.80
CA LYS A 118 -12.10 -4.05 5.84
C LYS A 118 -12.58 -2.81 5.07
N THR A 119 -13.74 -2.91 4.41
CA THR A 119 -14.34 -1.81 3.67
C THR A 119 -14.69 -0.62 4.57
N THR A 120 -15.11 -0.86 5.81
CA THR A 120 -15.37 0.21 6.78
C THR A 120 -14.08 0.94 7.16
N LEU A 121 -13.00 0.21 7.45
CA LEU A 121 -11.70 0.78 7.75
C LEU A 121 -11.15 1.55 6.55
N LEU A 122 -11.25 0.96 5.35
CA LEU A 122 -10.83 1.60 4.11
C LEU A 122 -11.55 2.94 3.90
N LYS A 123 -12.88 2.95 4.01
CA LYS A 123 -13.68 4.18 3.88
C LYS A 123 -13.34 5.23 4.92
N MET A 124 -12.94 4.84 6.12
CA MET A 124 -12.45 5.80 7.11
C MET A 124 -11.09 6.36 6.73
N LEU A 125 -10.17 5.51 6.26
CA LEU A 125 -8.84 5.94 5.83
C LEU A 125 -8.88 6.81 4.56
N THR A 126 -9.85 6.61 3.66
CA THR A 126 -10.05 7.43 2.46
C THR A 126 -10.92 8.68 2.71
N GLY A 127 -11.49 8.81 3.91
CA GLY A 127 -12.32 9.96 4.30
C GLY A 127 -13.79 9.90 3.85
N GLU A 128 -14.22 8.81 3.19
CA GLU A 128 -15.62 8.58 2.81
C GLU A 128 -16.54 8.34 4.01
N LEU A 129 -16.00 7.78 5.10
CA LEU A 129 -16.71 7.52 6.34
C LEU A 129 -16.03 8.23 7.50
N LYS A 130 -16.77 9.00 8.29
CA LYS A 130 -16.23 9.60 9.51
C LYS A 130 -16.13 8.57 10.65
N PRO A 131 -15.01 8.53 11.39
CA PRO A 131 -14.94 7.78 12.62
C PRO A 131 -15.85 8.40 13.69
N ASP A 132 -16.27 7.60 14.67
CA ASP A 132 -17.07 8.09 15.80
C ASP A 132 -16.19 8.80 16.85
N SER A 133 -14.92 8.37 16.95
CA SER A 133 -13.89 8.97 17.79
C SER A 133 -12.54 8.93 17.09
N GLY A 134 -11.59 9.77 17.52
CA GLY A 134 -10.28 9.92 16.88
C GLY A 134 -10.31 10.84 15.66
N THR A 135 -9.20 10.88 14.93
CA THR A 135 -9.03 11.79 13.78
C THR A 135 -8.40 11.08 12.58
N VAL A 136 -8.91 11.36 11.39
CA VAL A 136 -8.24 11.03 10.12
C VAL A 136 -7.86 12.33 9.41
N ARG A 137 -6.58 12.48 9.08
CA ARG A 137 -6.03 13.57 8.28
C ARG A 137 -5.51 13.01 6.97
N LEU A 138 -6.06 13.52 5.86
CA LEU A 138 -5.55 13.24 4.52
C LEU A 138 -4.44 14.23 4.16
N GLY A 139 -3.50 13.78 3.33
CA GLY A 139 -2.45 14.62 2.75
C GLY A 139 -3.03 15.70 1.84
N THR A 140 -2.25 16.75 1.61
CA THR A 140 -2.64 17.84 0.69
C THR A 140 -2.55 17.39 -0.77
N ASN A 141 -3.48 17.87 -1.62
CA ASN A 141 -3.57 17.54 -3.04
C ASN A 141 -3.67 16.03 -3.32
N LEU A 142 -4.46 15.32 -2.51
CA LEU A 142 -4.67 13.89 -2.68
C LEU A 142 -5.67 13.64 -3.83
N GLU A 143 -5.25 12.89 -4.84
CA GLU A 143 -6.06 12.41 -5.94
C GLU A 143 -6.21 10.91 -5.77
N ILE A 144 -7.39 10.50 -5.28
CA ILE A 144 -7.70 9.11 -4.98
C ILE A 144 -8.34 8.47 -6.21
N ALA A 145 -7.74 7.40 -6.70
CA ALA A 145 -8.34 6.54 -7.71
C ALA A 145 -8.73 5.22 -7.05
N THR A 146 -10.02 4.88 -7.11
CA THR A 146 -10.57 3.67 -6.49
C THR A 146 -11.01 2.68 -7.56
N LEU A 147 -10.57 1.43 -7.42
CA LEU A 147 -11.10 0.27 -8.13
C LEU A 147 -11.93 -0.54 -7.14
N ASP A 148 -13.25 -0.35 -7.17
CA ASP A 148 -14.24 -1.12 -6.38
C ASP A 148 -14.69 -2.36 -7.17
N GLN A 149 -15.07 -3.42 -6.45
CA GLN A 149 -15.78 -4.60 -6.96
C GLN A 149 -17.04 -4.24 -7.75
N LYS A 150 -17.70 -3.13 -7.40
CA LYS A 150 -18.77 -2.54 -8.21
C LYS A 150 -18.16 -1.91 -9.45
N ARG A 151 -17.77 -2.77 -10.41
CA ARG A 151 -17.32 -2.38 -11.74
C ARG A 151 -18.28 -1.31 -12.23
N GLU A 152 -17.76 -0.10 -12.50
CA GLU A 152 -18.55 1.01 -13.05
C GLU A 152 -19.39 0.46 -14.20
N ALA A 153 -20.66 0.87 -14.28
CA ALA A 153 -21.55 0.44 -15.35
C ALA A 153 -20.95 0.91 -16.69
N VAL A 154 -20.18 0.04 -17.32
CA VAL A 154 -19.58 0.31 -18.62
C VAL A 154 -20.68 0.23 -19.67
N ASP A 155 -20.80 1.23 -20.53
CA ASP A 155 -21.69 1.14 -21.67
C ASP A 155 -21.22 -0.04 -22.56
N PRO A 156 -22.04 -1.10 -22.72
CA PRO A 156 -21.64 -2.28 -23.47
C PRO A 156 -21.38 -2.02 -24.95
N GLN A 157 -21.89 -0.91 -25.50
CA GLN A 157 -21.72 -0.53 -26.91
C GLN A 157 -20.52 0.39 -27.13
N GLU A 158 -19.98 0.99 -26.08
CA GLU A 158 -18.77 1.81 -26.18
C GLU A 158 -17.60 0.94 -26.64
N THR A 159 -16.76 1.48 -27.52
CA THR A 159 -15.54 0.78 -27.94
C THR A 159 -14.45 0.91 -26.90
N LEU A 160 -13.51 -0.04 -26.89
CA LEU A 160 -12.36 -0.02 -25.97
C LEU A 160 -11.62 1.33 -26.00
N ALA A 161 -11.32 1.87 -27.18
CA ALA A 161 -10.63 3.15 -27.30
C ALA A 161 -11.45 4.32 -26.74
N GLN A 162 -12.75 4.37 -27.03
CA GLN A 162 -13.65 5.40 -26.49
C GLN A 162 -13.72 5.34 -24.96
N TYR A 163 -13.81 4.12 -24.42
CA TYR A 163 -13.87 3.91 -22.98
C TYR A 163 -12.64 4.47 -22.26
N LEU A 164 -11.46 4.33 -22.85
CA LEU A 164 -10.22 4.88 -22.31
C LEU A 164 -10.16 6.40 -22.45
N THR A 165 -10.60 6.95 -23.59
CA THR A 165 -10.51 8.39 -23.89
C THR A 165 -11.69 9.19 -23.37
N ASP A 166 -12.63 8.58 -22.63
CA ASP A 166 -13.93 9.17 -22.27
C ASP A 166 -14.66 9.74 -23.51
N GLY A 167 -14.52 9.05 -24.65
CA GLY A 167 -15.06 9.46 -25.95
C GLY A 167 -14.35 10.65 -26.62
N ARG A 168 -13.22 11.12 -26.09
CA ARG A 168 -12.52 12.33 -26.56
C ARG A 168 -11.26 12.00 -27.37
N GLY A 169 -11.40 12.01 -28.69
CA GLY A 169 -10.26 11.87 -29.60
C GLY A 169 -9.51 10.54 -29.44
N GLU A 170 -8.23 10.53 -29.83
CA GLU A 170 -7.37 9.34 -29.86
C GLU A 170 -6.19 9.41 -28.87
N ASN A 171 -6.16 10.43 -28.02
CA ASN A 171 -5.06 10.68 -27.09
C ASN A 171 -5.55 10.73 -25.63
N LEU A 172 -4.72 10.24 -24.74
CA LEU A 172 -4.88 10.25 -23.29
C LEU A 172 -3.83 11.17 -22.69
N VAL A 173 -4.15 11.84 -21.59
CA VAL A 173 -3.16 12.58 -20.79
C VAL A 173 -2.88 11.75 -19.55
N ILE A 174 -1.67 11.19 -19.45
CA ILE A 174 -1.26 10.32 -18.35
C ILE A 174 -0.08 10.99 -17.66
N ASN A 175 -0.22 11.32 -16.37
CA ASN A 175 0.81 12.04 -15.62
C ASN A 175 1.29 13.35 -16.28
N GLY A 176 0.41 14.03 -17.00
CA GLY A 176 0.73 15.27 -17.73
C GLY A 176 1.33 15.07 -19.12
N GLU A 177 1.59 13.83 -19.54
CA GLU A 177 2.10 13.52 -20.89
C GLU A 177 0.97 13.03 -21.81
N GLN A 178 0.93 13.56 -23.04
CA GLN A 178 0.01 13.06 -24.07
C GLN A 178 0.52 11.74 -24.65
N ARG A 179 -0.30 10.69 -24.61
CA ARG A 179 -0.02 9.39 -25.21
C ARG A 179 -1.19 8.95 -26.08
N HIS A 180 -0.89 8.36 -27.23
CA HIS A 180 -1.91 7.81 -28.13
C HIS A 180 -2.58 6.58 -27.50
N VAL A 181 -3.90 6.46 -27.66
CA VAL A 181 -4.71 5.40 -27.03
C VAL A 181 -4.23 4.00 -27.41
N VAL A 182 -3.90 3.77 -28.69
CA VAL A 182 -3.40 2.46 -29.15
C VAL A 182 -2.05 2.10 -28.55
N SER A 183 -1.20 3.10 -28.24
CA SER A 183 0.08 2.84 -27.58
C SER A 183 -0.14 2.48 -26.11
N TYR A 184 -1.04 3.18 -25.43
CA TYR A 184 -1.41 2.88 -24.05
C TYR A 184 -2.10 1.52 -23.91
N MET A 185 -2.96 1.16 -24.85
CA MET A 185 -3.61 -0.16 -24.93
C MET A 185 -2.62 -1.32 -24.90
N LYS A 186 -1.45 -1.18 -25.55
CA LYS A 186 -0.40 -2.21 -25.56
C LYS A 186 0.19 -2.46 -24.18
N ASP A 187 0.28 -1.42 -23.34
CA ASP A 187 0.74 -1.53 -21.95
C ASP A 187 -0.20 -2.44 -21.12
N PHE A 188 -1.44 -2.64 -21.56
CA PHE A 188 -2.45 -3.53 -20.97
C PHE A 188 -2.74 -4.77 -21.82
N LEU A 189 -1.80 -5.14 -22.70
CA LEU A 189 -1.84 -6.36 -23.50
C LEU A 189 -3.04 -6.41 -24.46
N PHE A 190 -3.54 -5.26 -24.90
CA PHE A 190 -4.52 -5.18 -25.97
C PHE A 190 -3.83 -5.02 -27.32
N LYS A 191 -4.38 -5.70 -28.34
CA LYS A 191 -3.91 -5.54 -29.70
C LYS A 191 -4.51 -4.27 -30.33
N PRO A 192 -3.79 -3.60 -31.26
CA PRO A 192 -4.30 -2.41 -31.94
C PRO A 192 -5.66 -2.59 -32.60
N GLU A 193 -5.94 -3.78 -33.14
CA GLU A 193 -7.19 -4.11 -33.82
C GLU A 193 -8.38 -4.11 -32.86
N GLN A 194 -8.14 -4.33 -31.55
CA GLN A 194 -9.17 -4.34 -30.52
C GLN A 194 -9.66 -2.93 -30.14
N ALA A 195 -9.04 -1.86 -30.64
CA ALA A 195 -9.41 -0.48 -30.31
C ALA A 195 -10.88 -0.17 -30.61
N ARG A 196 -11.43 -0.79 -31.65
CA ARG A 196 -12.83 -0.62 -32.09
C ARG A 196 -13.76 -1.71 -31.58
N THR A 197 -13.26 -2.66 -30.79
CA THR A 197 -14.08 -3.74 -30.24
C THR A 197 -15.02 -3.18 -29.16
N PRO A 198 -16.34 -3.44 -29.24
CA PRO A 198 -17.29 -3.07 -28.20
C PRO A 198 -16.97 -3.77 -26.88
N VAL A 199 -17.17 -3.08 -25.75
CA VAL A 199 -16.86 -3.65 -24.41
C VAL A 199 -17.63 -4.95 -24.13
N ARG A 200 -18.85 -5.11 -24.67
CA ARG A 200 -19.63 -6.35 -24.52
C ARG A 200 -18.98 -7.60 -25.14
N GLU A 201 -18.04 -7.42 -26.06
CA GLU A 201 -17.34 -8.52 -26.74
C GLU A 201 -16.04 -8.93 -26.03
N LEU A 202 -15.61 -8.16 -25.01
CA LEU A 202 -14.42 -8.45 -24.23
C LEU A 202 -14.69 -9.57 -23.21
N SER A 203 -13.71 -10.46 -23.06
CA SER A 203 -13.70 -11.48 -22.00
C SER A 203 -13.65 -10.84 -20.60
N GLY A 204 -13.93 -11.63 -19.55
CA GLY A 204 -13.90 -11.15 -18.17
C GLY A 204 -12.56 -10.53 -17.76
N GLY A 205 -11.44 -11.16 -18.17
CA GLY A 205 -10.08 -10.68 -17.93
C GLY A 205 -9.74 -9.44 -18.75
N GLU A 206 -10.13 -9.37 -20.02
CA GLU A 206 -9.97 -8.16 -20.83
C GLU A 206 -10.77 -6.99 -20.27
N ARG A 207 -12.00 -7.21 -19.80
CA ARG A 207 -12.79 -6.16 -19.13
C ARG A 207 -12.09 -5.67 -17.87
N ALA A 208 -11.46 -6.56 -17.10
CA ALA A 208 -10.70 -6.17 -15.92
C ALA A 208 -9.44 -5.35 -16.28
N ARG A 209 -8.69 -5.75 -17.31
CA ARG A 209 -7.57 -4.97 -17.86
C ARG A 209 -8.00 -3.60 -18.34
N LEU A 210 -9.16 -3.50 -18.98
CA LEU A 210 -9.72 -2.23 -19.44
C LEU A 210 -10.08 -1.31 -18.27
N LEU A 211 -10.66 -1.85 -17.20
CA LEU A 211 -10.94 -1.08 -15.98
C LEU A 211 -9.65 -0.57 -15.33
N LEU A 212 -8.64 -1.44 -15.19
CA LEU A 212 -7.33 -1.05 -14.68
C LEU A 212 -6.69 0.06 -15.52
N ALA A 213 -6.74 -0.07 -16.85
CA ALA A 213 -6.24 0.94 -17.77
C ALA A 213 -6.94 2.28 -17.59
N ARG A 214 -8.26 2.31 -17.41
CA ARG A 214 -9.00 3.56 -17.19
C ARG A 214 -8.67 4.21 -15.84
N VAL A 215 -8.58 3.43 -14.77
CA VAL A 215 -8.26 3.93 -13.43
C VAL A 215 -6.85 4.53 -13.41
N LEU A 216 -5.89 3.88 -14.05
CA LEU A 216 -4.49 4.34 -14.13
C LEU A 216 -4.24 5.45 -15.15
N ALA A 217 -5.16 5.67 -16.09
CA ALA A 217 -5.07 6.80 -17.01
C ALA A 217 -5.41 8.14 -16.32
N ARG A 218 -6.15 8.10 -15.22
CA ARG A 218 -6.49 9.30 -14.43
C ARG A 218 -5.29 9.70 -13.57
N PRO A 219 -5.04 11.00 -13.38
CA PRO A 219 -4.02 11.44 -12.45
C PRO A 219 -4.44 11.00 -11.03
N ALA A 220 -3.56 10.25 -10.38
CA ALA A 220 -3.79 9.69 -9.06
C ALA A 220 -2.48 9.56 -8.30
N ASN A 221 -2.49 9.89 -7.02
CA ASN A 221 -1.36 9.71 -6.12
C ASN A 221 -1.67 8.76 -4.96
N LEU A 222 -2.93 8.36 -4.80
CA LEU A 222 -3.37 7.25 -3.98
C LEU A 222 -4.26 6.31 -4.80
N LEU A 223 -3.80 5.07 -4.98
CA LEU A 223 -4.56 4.02 -5.63
C LEU A 223 -5.18 3.11 -4.57
N VAL A 224 -6.50 2.93 -4.62
CA VAL A 224 -7.26 2.05 -3.73
C VAL A 224 -7.81 0.89 -4.55
N LEU A 225 -7.41 -0.33 -4.23
CA LEU A 225 -7.81 -1.54 -4.94
C LEU A 225 -8.58 -2.46 -3.98
N ASP A 226 -9.90 -2.60 -4.16
CA ASP A 226 -10.72 -3.47 -3.31
C ASP A 226 -10.98 -4.84 -3.98
N GLU A 227 -10.25 -5.86 -3.52
CA GLU A 227 -10.23 -7.23 -4.05
C GLU A 227 -9.99 -7.31 -5.58
N PRO A 228 -8.92 -6.67 -6.09
CA PRO A 228 -8.67 -6.58 -7.52
C PRO A 228 -8.29 -7.92 -8.15
N THR A 229 -7.91 -8.91 -7.34
CA THR A 229 -7.47 -10.23 -7.78
C THR A 229 -8.62 -11.15 -8.20
N ASN A 230 -9.87 -10.77 -7.89
CA ASN A 230 -11.03 -11.59 -8.22
C ASN A 230 -11.33 -11.52 -9.73
N ASP A 231 -11.68 -12.67 -10.31
CA ASP A 231 -12.02 -12.84 -11.73
C ASP A 231 -10.89 -12.47 -12.71
N LEU A 232 -9.65 -12.35 -12.23
CA LEU A 232 -8.48 -12.13 -13.07
C LEU A 232 -7.88 -13.45 -13.55
N ASP A 233 -7.48 -13.49 -14.81
CA ASP A 233 -6.58 -14.53 -15.30
C ASP A 233 -5.14 -14.29 -14.81
N MET A 234 -4.29 -15.31 -14.95
CA MET A 234 -2.89 -15.24 -14.50
C MET A 234 -2.10 -14.10 -15.16
N GLU A 235 -2.33 -13.86 -16.44
CA GLU A 235 -1.66 -12.81 -17.20
C GLU A 235 -2.03 -11.42 -16.67
N THR A 236 -3.31 -11.19 -16.36
CA THR A 236 -3.78 -9.93 -15.77
C THR A 236 -3.30 -9.76 -14.33
N LEU A 237 -3.19 -10.85 -13.56
CA LEU A 237 -2.60 -10.80 -12.21
C LEU A 237 -1.14 -10.39 -12.24
N GLU A 238 -0.35 -10.91 -13.18
CA GLU A 238 1.07 -10.53 -13.35
C GLU A 238 1.19 -9.05 -13.75
N LEU A 239 0.39 -8.59 -14.71
CA LEU A 239 0.31 -7.19 -15.09
C LEU A 239 -0.03 -6.29 -13.89
N LEU A 240 -1.03 -6.67 -13.09
CA LEU A 240 -1.42 -5.91 -11.90
C LEU A 240 -0.28 -5.83 -10.88
N GLN A 241 0.48 -6.91 -10.68
CA GLN A 241 1.66 -6.89 -9.80
C GLN A 241 2.70 -5.88 -10.28
N GLU A 242 3.00 -5.88 -11.58
CA GLU A 242 3.97 -4.94 -12.16
C GLU A 242 3.50 -3.49 -12.03
N LEU A 243 2.22 -3.23 -12.28
CA LEU A 243 1.62 -1.90 -12.14
C LEU A 243 1.67 -1.40 -10.70
N VAL A 244 1.30 -2.23 -9.72
CA VAL A 244 1.36 -1.87 -8.29
C VAL A 244 2.81 -1.65 -7.84
N ALA A 245 3.74 -2.48 -8.32
CA ALA A 245 5.17 -2.35 -8.01
C ALA A 245 5.83 -1.13 -8.68
N GLY A 246 5.33 -0.72 -9.84
CA GLY A 246 5.80 0.44 -10.60
C GLY A 246 5.12 1.76 -10.25
N PHE A 247 3.99 1.73 -9.57
CA PHE A 247 3.25 2.94 -9.19
C PHE A 247 4.09 3.79 -8.22
N ALA A 248 4.28 5.06 -8.59
CA ALA A 248 5.08 6.02 -7.82
C ALA A 248 4.32 6.62 -6.63
N GLY A 249 2.98 6.55 -6.66
CA GLY A 249 2.13 6.98 -5.56
C GLY A 249 2.00 5.92 -4.47
N THR A 250 1.02 6.11 -3.60
CA THR A 250 0.68 5.17 -2.53
C THR A 250 -0.38 4.20 -3.01
N VAL A 251 -0.31 2.94 -2.58
CA VAL A 251 -1.33 1.92 -2.89
C VAL A 251 -1.93 1.40 -1.61
N ILE A 252 -3.25 1.35 -1.51
CA ILE A 252 -3.99 0.58 -0.52
C ILE A 252 -4.68 -0.56 -1.24
N LEU A 253 -4.40 -1.78 -0.81
CA LEU A 253 -4.84 -2.99 -1.48
C LEU A 253 -5.60 -3.88 -0.51
N VAL A 254 -6.86 -4.16 -0.78
CA VAL A 254 -7.63 -5.20 -0.09
C VAL A 254 -7.54 -6.46 -0.94
N SER A 255 -7.03 -7.56 -0.40
CA SER A 255 -7.02 -8.83 -1.13
C SER A 255 -6.99 -10.02 -0.17
N HIS A 256 -7.59 -11.12 -0.61
CA HIS A 256 -7.43 -12.43 -0.01
C HIS A 256 -6.26 -13.25 -0.57
N ASP A 257 -5.66 -12.81 -1.67
CA ASP A 257 -4.53 -13.49 -2.31
C ASP A 257 -3.22 -13.20 -1.55
N ARG A 258 -2.70 -14.24 -0.91
CA ARG A 258 -1.52 -14.18 -0.04
C ARG A 258 -0.24 -13.95 -0.83
N ASP A 259 -0.12 -14.61 -1.98
CA ASP A 259 1.08 -14.53 -2.81
C ASP A 259 1.16 -13.17 -3.48
N PHE A 260 0.02 -12.62 -3.91
CA PHE A 260 -0.08 -11.27 -4.43
C PHE A 260 0.30 -10.22 -3.37
N LEU A 261 -0.22 -10.35 -2.15
CA LEU A 261 0.15 -9.46 -1.04
C LEU A 261 1.66 -9.53 -0.74
N ASP A 262 2.24 -10.72 -0.62
CA ASP A 262 3.67 -10.90 -0.31
C ASP A 262 4.60 -10.24 -1.33
N ARG A 263 4.18 -10.14 -2.59
CA ARG A 263 5.00 -9.55 -3.66
C ARG A 263 4.82 -8.04 -3.81
N THR A 264 3.69 -7.50 -3.38
CA THR A 264 3.28 -6.13 -3.71
C THR A 264 3.34 -5.16 -2.53
N VAL A 265 3.04 -5.61 -1.32
CA VAL A 265 2.84 -4.71 -0.17
C VAL A 265 4.10 -4.52 0.67
N THR A 266 4.24 -3.35 1.27
CA THR A 266 5.29 -2.98 2.22
C THR A 266 4.86 -3.11 3.68
N SER A 267 3.55 -3.00 3.95
CA SER A 267 2.94 -3.28 5.25
C SER A 267 1.57 -3.92 5.06
N LEU A 268 1.09 -4.59 6.11
CA LEU A 268 -0.17 -5.32 6.11
C LEU A 268 -0.98 -5.00 7.36
N ILE A 269 -2.20 -4.53 7.19
CA ILE A 269 -3.17 -4.28 8.26
C ILE A 269 -4.12 -5.48 8.34
N ALA A 270 -4.22 -6.07 9.54
CA ALA A 270 -5.02 -7.27 9.76
C ALA A 270 -5.77 -7.21 11.11
N PRO A 271 -6.95 -7.84 11.23
CA PRO A 271 -7.75 -7.81 12.45
C PRO A 271 -7.08 -8.64 13.55
N GLY A 272 -6.94 -8.04 14.74
CA GLY A 272 -6.51 -8.65 16.00
C GLY A 272 -7.66 -9.13 16.89
N GLY A 273 -8.91 -9.02 16.40
CA GLY A 273 -10.13 -9.43 17.11
C GLY A 273 -10.75 -8.34 17.98
N GLY A 274 -12.08 -8.38 18.15
CA GLY A 274 -12.84 -7.42 18.96
C GLY A 274 -12.73 -5.97 18.46
N GLY A 275 -12.74 -5.77 17.14
CA GLY A 275 -12.56 -4.46 16.51
C GLY A 275 -11.13 -3.91 16.51
N ARG A 276 -10.15 -4.65 17.07
CA ARG A 276 -8.73 -4.24 17.02
C ARG A 276 -8.13 -4.55 15.65
N TRP A 277 -7.38 -3.60 15.12
CA TRP A 277 -6.59 -3.74 13.90
C TRP A 277 -5.12 -3.55 14.22
N ILE A 278 -4.25 -4.31 13.56
CA ILE A 278 -2.81 -4.31 13.80
C ILE A 278 -2.12 -4.19 12.45
N GLU A 279 -1.16 -3.29 12.35
CA GLU A 279 -0.28 -3.14 11.20
C GLU A 279 1.01 -3.93 11.42
N TYR A 280 1.40 -4.71 10.43
CA TYR A 280 2.61 -5.53 10.39
C TYR A 280 3.51 -5.01 9.28
N ALA A 281 4.81 -4.97 9.52
CA ALA A 281 5.78 -4.69 8.47
C ALA A 281 5.93 -5.92 7.56
N GLY A 282 5.98 -5.70 6.25
CA GLY A 282 6.11 -6.75 5.25
C GLY A 282 4.79 -7.33 4.74
N GLY A 283 4.88 -8.50 4.12
CA GLY A 283 3.76 -9.20 3.49
C GLY A 283 2.91 -10.05 4.44
N TYR A 284 2.05 -10.86 3.85
CA TYR A 284 1.23 -11.87 4.54
C TYR A 284 2.09 -12.91 5.28
N SER A 285 3.16 -13.41 4.65
CA SER A 285 4.10 -14.36 5.27
C SER A 285 4.81 -13.75 6.48
N ASP A 286 5.22 -12.47 6.38
CA ASP A 286 5.86 -11.75 7.48
C ASP A 286 4.90 -11.53 8.66
N MET A 287 3.63 -11.18 8.36
CA MET A 287 2.58 -11.10 9.37
C MET A 287 2.39 -12.44 10.09
N LEU A 288 2.33 -13.56 9.36
CA LEU A 288 2.16 -14.88 9.98
C LEU A 288 3.32 -15.23 10.92
N ALA A 289 4.56 -14.93 10.53
CA ALA A 289 5.73 -15.13 11.37
C ALA A 289 5.64 -14.28 12.66
N GLN A 290 5.27 -13.00 12.53
CA GLN A 290 5.11 -12.09 13.66
C GLN A 290 3.98 -12.54 14.60
N ARG A 291 2.81 -12.93 14.07
CA ARG A 291 1.68 -13.47 14.85
C ARG A 291 2.01 -14.79 15.55
N GLY A 292 2.80 -15.64 14.89
CA GLY A 292 3.32 -16.87 15.48
C GLY A 292 4.22 -16.60 16.69
N GLY A 293 5.05 -15.55 16.59
CA GLY A 293 5.85 -15.02 17.70
C GLY A 293 5.00 -14.46 18.84
N THR A 294 3.96 -13.68 18.55
CA THR A 294 3.07 -13.10 19.58
C THR A 294 2.34 -14.20 20.38
N ARG A 295 1.91 -15.28 19.72
CA ARG A 295 1.32 -16.46 20.41
C ARG A 295 2.31 -17.18 21.33
N LEU A 296 3.61 -17.12 21.04
CA LEU A 296 4.65 -17.71 21.88
C LEU A 296 4.94 -16.83 23.11
N ASP A 297 4.89 -15.50 22.96
CA ASP A 297 5.07 -14.55 24.06
C ASP A 297 3.87 -14.53 25.02
N ASP A 298 2.64 -14.60 24.50
CA ASP A 298 1.43 -14.74 25.33
C ASP A 298 1.40 -16.04 26.16
N ARG A 299 2.07 -17.11 25.69
CA ARG A 299 2.23 -18.36 26.45
C ARG A 299 3.26 -18.25 27.57
N LYS A 300 4.28 -17.39 27.42
CA LYS A 300 5.26 -17.12 28.48
C LYS A 300 4.74 -16.15 29.54
N ALA A 301 3.76 -15.32 29.21
CA ALA A 301 3.16 -14.34 30.11
C ALA A 301 2.08 -14.91 31.06
N ARG A 302 1.72 -16.20 30.96
CA ARG A 302 0.88 -16.83 31.98
C ARG A 302 1.71 -17.10 33.23
N PRO A 303 1.42 -16.48 34.40
CA PRO A 303 2.08 -16.88 35.64
C PRO A 303 1.80 -18.36 35.86
N LYS A 304 2.84 -19.14 36.15
CA LYS A 304 2.67 -20.49 36.67
C LYS A 304 1.79 -20.35 37.91
N ALA A 305 0.59 -20.93 37.87
CA ALA A 305 -0.23 -21.07 39.06
C ALA A 305 0.62 -21.83 40.08
N GLU A 306 0.95 -21.16 41.18
CA GLU A 306 1.53 -21.81 42.34
C GLU A 306 0.45 -22.71 42.97
N THR A 307 0.84 -23.97 43.13
CA THR A 307 0.33 -25.08 43.97
C THR A 307 -1.06 -24.98 44.59
#